data_AF-A0A353Z1I4-F1
#
_entry.id   AF-A0A353Z1I4-F1
#
_cell.length_a   1.000
_cell.length_b   1.000
_cell.length_c   1.000
_cell.angle_alpha   90.00
_cell.angle_beta   90.00
_cell.angle_gamma   90.00
#
_symmetry.space_group_name_H-M   'P 1'
#
loop_
_entity.id
_entity.type
_entity.pdbx_description
1 polymer ?
#
loop_
_entity_poly.entity_id
_entity_poly.type
_entity_poly.pdbx_seq_one_letter_code
_entity_poly.pdbx_strand_id
1 'polypeptide(L)' 'MMKRPIFIALIVSHFLTVSAQSEPCKVLLESIAGEYKGKCLNGLANGKGKASGENTYIGNFLDGMPNGKGTMI' A
#
# COMPACT_ATOMS: atom_id res chain seq x y z
N MET A 1 52.87 27.32 6.38
CA MET A 1 52.48 26.26 5.42
C MET A 1 51.80 25.15 6.23
N MET A 2 50.45 25.10 6.22
CA MET A 2 49.63 24.17 5.42
C MET A 2 49.72 22.71 5.94
N LYS A 3 48.69 22.01 6.42
CA LYS A 3 47.22 22.16 6.41
C LYS A 3 46.61 21.36 7.59
N ARG A 4 45.59 21.92 8.23
CA ARG A 4 44.70 21.21 9.18
C ARG A 4 43.92 20.12 8.44
N PRO A 5 43.86 18.87 8.90
CA PRO A 5 42.77 18.00 8.50
C PRO A 5 41.57 18.42 9.35
N ILE A 6 40.73 19.26 8.76
CA ILE A 6 39.34 19.38 9.16
C ILE A 6 38.79 17.96 9.07
N PHE A 7 38.53 17.31 10.21
CA PHE A 7 37.66 16.15 10.24
C PHE A 7 36.31 16.68 9.78
N ILE A 8 36.07 16.59 8.48
CA ILE A 8 34.76 16.74 7.88
C ILE A 8 33.97 15.63 8.56
N ALA A 9 33.22 16.01 9.59
CA ALA A 9 32.08 15.23 10.01
C ALA A 9 31.28 15.05 8.72
N LEU A 10 31.45 13.88 8.10
CA LEU A 10 30.47 13.30 7.21
C LEU A 10 29.23 13.23 8.07
N ILE A 11 28.49 14.33 8.09
CA ILE A 11 27.08 14.39 8.42
C ILE A 11 26.54 13.39 7.43
N VAL A 12 26.49 12.13 7.85
CA VAL A 12 25.82 11.07 7.13
C VAL A 12 24.44 11.63 7.01
N SER A 13 24.16 12.14 5.82
CA SER A 13 22.84 12.50 5.40
C SER A 13 22.07 11.19 5.44
N HIS A 14 21.63 10.81 6.64
CA HIS A 14 20.39 10.11 6.83
C HIS A 14 19.35 11.12 6.35
N PHE A 15 19.28 11.24 5.02
CA PHE A 15 18.01 11.41 4.36
C PHE A 15 17.17 10.29 4.95
N LEU A 16 16.42 10.64 6.00
CA LEU A 16 15.27 9.87 6.43
C LEU A 16 14.39 9.86 5.19
N THR A 17 14.62 8.88 4.32
CA THR A 17 13.65 8.50 3.32
C THR A 17 12.49 7.99 4.15
N VAL A 18 11.61 8.91 4.55
CA VAL A 18 10.24 8.61 4.88
C VAL A 18 9.73 7.91 3.63
N SER A 19 9.85 6.59 3.64
CA SER A 19 9.29 5.77 2.60
C SER A 19 7.81 5.75 2.90
N ALA A 20 7.11 6.81 2.51
CA ALA A 20 5.67 6.76 2.28
C ALA A 20 5.44 5.87 1.05
N GLN A 21 5.88 4.62 1.13
CA GLN A 21 5.47 3.58 0.21
C GLN A 21 4.01 3.38 0.58
N SER A 22 3.12 3.80 -0.30
CA SER A 22 1.69 3.54 -0.16
C SER A 22 1.52 2.06 0.14
N GLU A 23 1.17 1.71 1.37
CA GLU A 23 0.98 0.31 1.71
C GLU A 23 -0.09 -0.27 0.77
N PRO A 24 0.17 -1.44 0.15
CA PRO A 24 -0.75 -2.01 -0.80
C PRO A 24 -2.10 -2.25 -0.11
N CYS A 25 -3.16 -1.76 -0.72
CA CYS A 25 -4.51 -1.90 -0.21
C CYS A 25 -4.94 -3.36 -0.23
N LYS A 26 -5.01 -3.95 0.96
CA LYS A 26 -5.17 -5.39 1.12
C LYS A 26 -6.64 -5.80 1.00
N VAL A 27 -6.87 -6.86 0.24
CA VAL A 27 -8.11 -7.63 0.23
C VAL A 27 -7.84 -8.92 1.00
N LEU A 28 -8.74 -9.27 1.92
CA LEU A 28 -8.55 -10.39 2.85
C LEU A 28 -9.21 -11.68 2.37
N LEU A 29 -10.12 -11.60 1.40
CA LEU A 29 -10.66 -12.80 0.76
C LEU A 29 -9.62 -13.35 -0.23
N GLU A 30 -9.00 -14.46 0.13
CA GLU A 30 -7.84 -15.06 -0.56
C GLU A 30 -8.09 -15.25 -2.06
N SER A 31 -9.27 -15.74 -2.43
CA SER A 31 -9.61 -16.02 -3.83
C SER A 31 -9.65 -14.78 -4.73
N ILE A 32 -9.63 -13.57 -4.16
CA ILE A 32 -9.60 -12.30 -4.90
C ILE A 32 -8.45 -11.38 -4.43
N ALA A 33 -7.53 -11.87 -3.60
CA ALA A 33 -6.50 -11.06 -2.91
C ALA A 33 -5.29 -10.68 -3.78
N GLY A 34 -5.43 -10.67 -5.10
CA GLY A 34 -4.39 -10.28 -6.04
C GLY A 34 -4.29 -8.76 -6.19
N GLU A 35 -4.76 -8.23 -7.32
CA GLU A 35 -4.79 -6.79 -7.57
C GLU A 35 -6.08 -6.17 -7.03
N TYR A 36 -5.96 -5.07 -6.29
CA TYR A 36 -7.11 -4.26 -5.87
C TYR A 36 -7.04 -2.85 -6.45
N LYS A 37 -8.15 -2.41 -7.05
CA LYS A 37 -8.36 -1.06 -7.57
C LYS A 37 -9.62 -0.48 -6.94
N GLY A 38 -9.46 0.43 -6.00
CA GLY A 38 -10.61 1.06 -5.35
C GLY A 38 -10.21 1.92 -4.16
N LYS A 39 -11.22 2.31 -3.39
CA LYS A 39 -11.03 3.06 -2.16
C LYS A 39 -10.33 2.21 -1.11
N CYS A 40 -9.50 2.87 -0.30
CA CYS A 40 -8.61 2.22 0.64
C CYS A 40 -8.58 3.03 1.93
N LEU A 41 -8.68 2.33 3.06
CA LEU A 41 -8.68 2.93 4.39
C LEU A 41 -7.81 2.08 5.30
N ASN A 42 -6.82 2.70 5.95
CA ASN A 42 -5.90 2.02 6.87
C ASN A 42 -5.24 0.77 6.26
N GLY A 43 -4.84 0.85 4.98
CA GLY A 43 -4.20 -0.27 4.26
C GLY A 43 -5.14 -1.39 3.83
N LEU A 44 -6.45 -1.26 4.05
CA LEU A 44 -7.45 -2.26 3.67
C LEU A 44 -8.39 -1.72 2.58
N ALA A 45 -8.84 -2.61 1.71
CA ALA A 45 -9.90 -2.30 0.74
C ALA A 45 -11.18 -1.87 1.49
N ASN A 46 -11.68 -0.66 1.21
CA ASN A 46 -12.82 -0.09 1.91
C ASN A 46 -13.58 0.88 1.02
N GLY A 47 -14.85 0.58 0.71
CA GLY A 47 -15.67 1.30 -0.27
C GLY A 47 -15.73 0.59 -1.63
N LYS A 48 -16.12 1.30 -2.69
CA LYS A 48 -16.23 0.72 -4.04
C LYS A 48 -14.86 0.35 -4.60
N GLY A 49 -14.75 -0.85 -5.17
CA GLY A 49 -13.53 -1.32 -5.82
C GLY A 49 -13.73 -2.56 -6.68
N LYS A 50 -12.64 -2.94 -7.35
CA LYS A 50 -12.47 -4.20 -8.07
C LYS A 50 -11.27 -4.92 -7.48
N ALA A 51 -11.46 -6.18 -7.07
CA ALA A 51 -10.38 -7.07 -6.67
C ALA A 51 -10.28 -8.22 -7.68
N SER A 52 -9.07 -8.58 -8.07
CA SER A 52 -8.80 -9.63 -9.05
C SER A 52 -7.69 -10.54 -8.52
N GLY A 53 -8.04 -11.78 -8.22
CA GLY A 53 -7.14 -12.88 -7.85
C GLY A 53 -7.46 -14.10 -8.69
N GLU A 54 -7.76 -15.23 -8.04
CA GLU A 54 -8.31 -16.42 -8.70
C GLU A 54 -9.70 -16.15 -9.30
N ASN A 55 -10.51 -15.36 -8.60
CA ASN A 55 -11.78 -14.80 -9.06
C ASN A 55 -11.68 -13.27 -9.13
N THR A 56 -12.69 -12.63 -9.72
CA THR A 56 -12.82 -11.18 -9.72
C THR A 56 -14.09 -10.75 -9.01
N TYR A 57 -13.97 -9.85 -8.04
CA TYR A 57 -15.11 -9.21 -7.40
C TYR A 57 -15.16 -7.72 -7.74
N ILE A 58 -16.33 -7.24 -8.17
CA ILE A 58 -16.61 -5.82 -8.38
C ILE A 58 -17.77 -5.43 -7.48
N GLY A 59 -17.52 -4.55 -6.51
CA GLY A 59 -18.54 -4.19 -5.53
C GLY A 59 -18.00 -3.30 -4.41
N ASN A 60 -18.67 -3.34 -3.27
CA ASN A 60 -18.23 -2.62 -2.08
C ASN A 60 -17.38 -3.52 -1.20
N PHE A 61 -16.39 -2.93 -0.55
CA PHE A 61 -15.53 -3.55 0.44
C PHE A 61 -15.69 -2.87 1.79
N LEU A 62 -15.48 -3.60 2.87
CA LEU A 62 -15.38 -3.09 4.23
C LEU A 62 -14.26 -3.87 4.92
N ASP A 63 -13.27 -3.16 5.44
CA ASP A 63 -12.12 -3.70 6.18
C ASP A 63 -11.44 -4.89 5.46
N GLY A 64 -11.25 -4.75 4.16
CA GLY A 64 -10.56 -5.73 3.31
C GLY A 64 -11.44 -6.85 2.77
N MET A 65 -12.71 -6.95 3.18
CA MET A 65 -13.63 -8.00 2.73
C MET A 65 -14.69 -7.45 1.78
N PRO A 66 -15.15 -8.21 0.76
CA PRO A 66 -16.38 -7.89 0.03
C PRO A 66 -17.55 -7.71 0.99
N ASN A 67 -18.26 -6.60 0.89
CA ASN A 67 -19.36 -6.26 1.81
C ASN A 67 -20.50 -5.56 1.08
N GLY A 68 -21.65 -6.23 0.96
CA GLY A 68 -22.84 -5.71 0.29
C GLY A 68 -22.95 -6.14 -1.18
N LYS A 69 -23.62 -5.33 -2.00
CA LYS A 69 -23.89 -5.66 -3.40
C LYS A 69 -22.61 -5.64 -4.24
N GLY A 70 -22.41 -6.70 -5.01
CA GLY A 70 -21.35 -6.81 -6.01
C GLY A 70 -21.54 -8.04 -6.88
N THR A 71 -20.67 -8.18 -7.87
CA THR A 71 -20.66 -9.30 -8.81
C THR A 71 -19.34 -10.04 -8.66
N MET A 72 -19.41 -11.36 -8.47
CA MET A 72 -18.27 -12.27 -8.61
C MET A 72 -18.23 -12.79 -10.04
N ILE A 73 -17.06 -12.75 -10.68
CA ILE A 73 -16.75 -13.18 -12.05
C ILE A 73 -15.64 -14.20 -12.00
#